data_AF-A0A1M7LLH6-F1
#
_entry.id   AF-A0A1M7LLH6-F1
#
_cell.length_a   1.000
_cell.length_b   1.000
_cell.length_c   1.000
_cell.angle_alpha   90.00
_cell.angle_beta   90.00
_cell.angle_gamma   90.00
#
_symmetry.space_group_name_H-M   'P 1'
#
loop_
_entity.id
_entity.type
_entity.pdbx_description
1 polymer ?
#
loop_
_entity_poly.entity_id
_entity_poly.type
_entity_poly.pdbx_seq_one_letter_code
_entity_poly.pdbx_strand_id
1 'polypeptide(L)'
;MAAEKHYFQFFNKLLVLIAVALSFCMVACSGADGKDGIAGADGRDGRDGLAGTNGKDGTPGVDGKDGAPGANGKDAVVNIDSLADAIRKEISGSLWDSVKTAPNIDTVYKNLFDQAFGEAWMDSTRQAIIDSLYAESYMDSVNGDLFGKAFGKEWMDSVRQTLIDSLYAESYVDSVYKNSFDSAFSEAWIDSARQALIDSLKEADYDSLYNKLYDSVYSDIYRQSVIRTLYAKDDGMDEIYGAYANQYSLMYKDFPIADENGDSIIIQSPFPIFIYDSCDVLSESCNQKKIMVKTWISGYTDTITATGVVKPHSRLILSPSFKFNDNALYALSAPKQTLRHIEAYALENNCKMLFYTESKPVTIHPMQIFSTKAIPDKRLWIGAWVTPMADSITKIVDEVAKKLPNGELKVYQKYGQDESIEMSTYRVVKAVFEVLQSRNIKYVENNGAASLGQRVNYPVETLRKRQGICIETAVLFASVLERLGLLAYVIFIPSHAFVGWIENPLGDDLSFVETTMIGNTSWTFYDAVQEGIRHYYDPLGDESYEMDSTFSVPIYRLRELGLMPNNIP
;
A
#
# COMPACT_ATOMS: atom_id res chain seq x y z
N MET A 1 -39.69 40.16 14.73
CA MET A 1 -39.44 39.56 16.07
C MET A 1 -39.61 38.04 16.13
N ALA A 2 -40.50 37.38 15.37
CA ALA A 2 -40.59 35.91 15.38
C ALA A 2 -39.48 35.21 14.56
N ALA A 3 -39.11 35.75 13.39
CA ALA A 3 -38.08 35.17 12.53
C ALA A 3 -36.65 35.22 13.13
N GLU A 4 -36.32 36.26 13.90
CA GLU A 4 -35.02 36.36 14.60
C GLU A 4 -34.86 35.35 15.74
N LYS A 5 -35.96 34.98 16.43
CA LYS A 5 -35.93 33.95 17.47
C LYS A 5 -35.67 32.55 16.91
N HIS A 6 -36.22 32.23 15.74
CA HIS A 6 -35.99 30.95 15.08
C HIS A 6 -34.56 30.82 14.56
N TYR A 7 -33.99 31.89 14.01
CA TYR A 7 -32.59 31.90 13.57
C TYR A 7 -31.62 31.77 14.76
N PHE A 8 -31.88 32.46 15.87
CA PHE A 8 -31.05 32.39 17.07
C PHE A 8 -31.11 31.02 17.78
N GLN A 9 -32.29 30.37 17.78
CA GLN A 9 -32.44 29.01 18.29
C GLN A 9 -31.79 27.95 17.39
N PHE A 10 -31.85 28.11 16.07
CA PHE A 10 -31.18 27.21 15.13
C PHE A 10 -29.65 27.33 15.24
N PHE A 11 -29.13 28.55 15.37
CA PHE A 11 -27.69 28.82 15.52
C PHE A 11 -27.13 28.30 16.85
N ASN A 12 -27.86 28.46 17.96
CA ASN A 12 -27.45 27.90 19.27
C ASN A 12 -27.53 26.37 19.31
N LYS A 13 -28.52 25.75 18.64
CA LYS A 13 -28.60 24.29 18.51
C LYS A 13 -27.43 23.73 17.70
N LEU A 14 -27.03 24.42 16.63
CA LEU A 14 -25.87 24.05 15.80
C LEU A 14 -24.54 24.21 16.56
N LEU A 15 -24.38 25.29 17.33
CA LEU A 15 -23.18 25.53 18.17
C LEU A 15 -23.03 24.50 19.29
N VAL A 16 -24.13 24.08 19.93
CA VAL A 16 -24.11 23.02 20.96
C VAL A 16 -23.81 21.65 20.36
N LEU A 17 -24.35 21.34 19.17
CA LEU A 17 -24.02 20.12 18.41
C LEU A 17 -22.53 20.06 18.05
N ILE A 18 -21.94 21.18 17.62
CA ILE A 18 -20.51 21.28 17.29
C ILE A 18 -19.63 21.15 18.55
N ALA A 19 -20.02 21.78 19.67
CA ALA A 19 -19.27 21.72 20.93
C ALA A 19 -19.32 20.32 21.60
N VAL A 20 -20.44 19.60 21.48
CA VAL A 20 -20.59 18.22 21.96
C VAL A 20 -19.82 17.23 21.08
N ALA A 21 -19.81 17.44 19.75
CA ALA A 21 -19.02 16.63 18.82
C ALA A 21 -17.50 16.80 19.01
N LEU A 22 -17.03 18.00 19.35
CA LEU A 22 -15.61 18.28 19.62
C LEU A 22 -15.12 17.69 20.97
N SER A 23 -15.98 17.63 21.99
CA SER A 23 -15.58 17.12 23.34
C SER A 23 -15.50 15.60 23.46
N PHE A 24 -16.00 14.83 22.49
CA PHE A 24 -16.05 13.36 22.55
C PHE A 24 -15.04 12.64 21.63
N CYS A 25 -14.12 13.36 20.98
CA CYS A 25 -13.13 12.81 20.05
C CYS A 25 -12.01 11.93 20.68
N MET A 26 -12.03 11.63 21.99
CA MET A 26 -10.90 10.95 22.66
C MET A 26 -11.09 9.48 23.05
N VAL A 27 -12.24 8.84 22.83
CA VAL A 27 -12.38 7.41 23.15
C VAL A 27 -13.34 6.69 22.20
N ALA A 28 -12.84 5.54 21.69
CA ALA A 28 -13.54 4.40 21.11
C ALA A 28 -13.63 4.30 19.56
N CYS A 29 -12.85 3.36 19.03
CA CYS A 29 -13.38 2.40 18.06
C CYS A 29 -12.95 0.99 18.52
N SER A 30 -13.90 0.14 18.86
CA SER A 30 -13.70 -1.31 18.89
C SER A 30 -15.00 -2.04 18.58
N GLY A 31 -15.11 -2.54 17.36
CA GLY A 31 -15.72 -3.86 17.15
C GLY A 31 -14.68 -4.91 17.53
N ALA A 32 -15.05 -5.88 18.35
CA ALA A 32 -14.14 -6.91 18.86
C ALA A 32 -13.52 -7.75 17.72
N ASP A 33 -12.20 -7.91 17.73
CA ASP A 33 -11.50 -8.91 16.91
C ASP A 33 -11.78 -10.34 17.43
N GLY A 34 -11.80 -11.30 16.50
CA GLY A 34 -11.96 -12.72 16.81
C GLY A 34 -10.85 -13.27 17.70
N LYS A 35 -11.17 -14.26 18.55
CA LYS A 35 -10.25 -14.88 19.50
C LYS A 35 -8.91 -15.28 18.84
N ASP A 36 -7.80 -14.86 19.44
CA ASP A 36 -6.45 -15.26 19.04
C ASP A 36 -6.27 -16.78 19.06
N GLY A 37 -5.47 -17.29 18.13
CA GLY A 37 -5.00 -18.68 18.14
C GLY A 37 -4.13 -18.97 19.36
N ILE A 38 -4.24 -20.19 19.90
CA ILE A 38 -3.48 -20.67 21.05
C ILE A 38 -1.96 -20.52 20.78
N ALA A 39 -1.21 -19.93 21.70
CA ALA A 39 0.24 -19.79 21.59
C ALA A 39 0.94 -21.15 21.48
N GLY A 40 1.95 -21.24 20.61
CA GLY A 40 2.83 -22.41 20.54
C GLY A 40 3.66 -22.54 21.81
N ALA A 41 3.92 -23.78 22.25
CA ALA A 41 4.70 -24.05 23.47
C ALA A 41 6.13 -23.49 23.38
N ASP A 42 6.63 -22.95 24.48
CA ASP A 42 7.96 -22.33 24.58
C ASP A 42 9.09 -23.30 24.20
N GLY A 43 10.13 -22.77 23.55
CA GLY A 43 11.38 -23.48 23.32
C GLY A 43 12.16 -23.65 24.63
N ARG A 44 12.80 -24.81 24.82
CA ARG A 44 13.64 -25.07 26.01
C ARG A 44 14.86 -24.14 26.05
N ASP A 45 15.19 -23.67 27.25
CA ASP A 45 16.34 -22.78 27.50
C ASP A 45 17.67 -23.34 26.97
N GLY A 46 18.50 -22.45 26.42
CA GLY A 46 19.88 -22.73 26.08
C GLY A 46 20.76 -22.79 27.33
N ARG A 47 21.78 -23.66 27.34
CA ARG A 47 22.73 -23.77 28.46
C ARG A 47 23.60 -22.52 28.59
N ASP A 48 23.85 -22.11 29.83
CA ASP A 48 24.70 -20.95 30.17
C ASP A 48 26.13 -21.08 29.61
N GLY A 49 26.67 -19.95 29.14
CA GLY A 49 28.09 -19.80 28.79
C GLY A 49 28.96 -19.46 30.00
N LEU A 50 30.22 -19.93 29.99
CA LEU A 50 31.21 -19.70 31.04
C LEU A 50 31.60 -18.22 31.18
N ALA A 51 31.87 -17.79 32.42
CA ALA A 51 32.13 -16.39 32.78
C ALA A 51 33.49 -15.84 32.31
N GLY A 52 33.49 -14.60 31.79
CA GLY A 52 34.68 -13.77 31.58
C GLY A 52 34.93 -12.78 32.74
N THR A 53 36.18 -12.42 33.00
CA THR A 53 36.63 -11.62 34.15
C THR A 53 36.35 -10.11 34.04
N ASN A 54 35.97 -9.49 35.17
CA ASN A 54 35.47 -8.11 35.32
C ASN A 54 36.49 -6.99 35.05
N GLY A 55 36.02 -5.91 34.38
CA GLY A 55 36.50 -4.53 34.60
C GLY A 55 35.64 -3.85 35.69
N LYS A 56 36.21 -2.92 36.48
CA LYS A 56 35.46 -2.17 37.50
C LYS A 56 34.67 -1.03 36.85
N ASP A 57 33.35 -1.14 36.85
CA ASP A 57 32.46 -0.04 36.47
C ASP A 57 32.26 0.96 37.63
N GLY A 58 32.05 2.23 37.29
CA GLY A 58 31.77 3.31 38.23
C GLY A 58 30.37 3.18 38.86
N THR A 59 30.19 3.75 40.06
CA THR A 59 28.91 3.70 40.78
C THR A 59 27.80 4.39 39.99
N PRO A 60 26.62 3.77 39.82
CA PRO A 60 25.47 4.42 39.20
C PRO A 60 25.05 5.71 39.94
N GLY A 61 24.64 6.72 39.18
CA GLY A 61 24.02 7.93 39.74
C GLY A 61 22.66 7.60 40.37
N VAL A 62 22.29 8.35 41.42
CA VAL A 62 21.02 8.14 42.15
C VAL A 62 19.86 8.64 41.31
N ASP A 63 18.82 7.81 41.15
CA ASP A 63 17.61 8.17 40.41
C ASP A 63 16.92 9.42 41.01
N GLY A 64 16.40 10.29 40.14
CA GLY A 64 15.58 11.43 40.54
C GLY A 64 14.23 10.97 41.08
N LYS A 65 13.71 11.62 42.12
CA LYS A 65 12.38 11.33 42.67
C LYS A 65 11.27 11.71 41.68
N ASP A 66 10.31 10.80 41.51
CA ASP A 66 9.10 11.03 40.71
C ASP A 66 8.32 12.27 41.20
N GLY A 67 7.74 13.00 40.25
CA GLY A 67 6.81 14.09 40.55
C GLY A 67 5.48 13.57 41.08
N ALA A 68 4.84 14.31 42.00
CA ALA A 68 3.55 13.93 42.54
C ALA A 68 2.46 13.92 41.43
N PRO A 69 1.51 12.97 41.46
CA PRO A 69 0.39 12.96 40.52
C PRO A 69 -0.45 14.24 40.62
N GLY A 70 -0.87 14.77 39.48
CA GLY A 70 -1.82 15.90 39.42
C GLY A 70 -3.18 15.51 40.01
N ALA A 71 -3.86 16.46 40.65
CA ALA A 71 -5.20 16.24 41.20
C ALA A 71 -6.23 15.98 40.08
N ASN A 72 -7.07 14.96 40.26
CA ASN A 72 -8.17 14.66 39.34
C ASN A 72 -9.13 15.86 39.23
N GLY A 73 -9.53 16.19 38.00
CA GLY A 73 -10.59 17.17 37.75
C GLY A 73 -11.93 16.70 38.32
N LYS A 74 -12.78 17.62 38.77
CA LYS A 74 -14.15 17.29 39.20
C LYS A 74 -15.00 16.93 37.99
N ASP A 75 -15.65 15.77 38.04
CA ASP A 75 -16.60 15.35 37.03
C ASP A 75 -17.77 16.33 36.91
N ALA A 76 -18.05 16.78 35.69
CA ALA A 76 -19.30 17.47 35.37
C ALA A 76 -20.39 16.40 35.23
N VAL A 77 -21.30 16.32 36.19
CA VAL A 77 -22.50 15.49 36.08
C VAL A 77 -23.41 16.11 35.02
N VAL A 78 -23.31 15.59 33.80
CA VAL A 78 -24.30 15.84 32.75
C VAL A 78 -25.47 14.90 33.00
N ASN A 79 -26.68 15.45 33.11
CA ASN A 79 -27.90 14.65 33.26
C ASN A 79 -28.20 13.94 31.93
N ILE A 80 -27.74 12.69 31.84
CA ILE A 80 -27.87 11.78 30.69
C ILE A 80 -29.34 11.50 30.33
N ASP A 81 -30.25 11.54 31.31
CA ASP A 81 -31.68 11.30 31.08
C ASP A 81 -32.31 12.41 30.24
N SER A 82 -31.89 13.66 30.47
CA SER A 82 -32.40 14.83 29.71
C SER A 82 -31.95 14.83 28.24
N LEU A 83 -30.77 14.27 27.97
CA LEU A 83 -30.23 14.14 26.61
C LEU A 83 -30.88 12.97 25.85
N ALA A 84 -31.10 11.84 26.52
CA ALA A 84 -31.83 10.70 25.96
C ALA A 84 -33.27 11.08 25.61
N ASP A 85 -33.94 11.87 26.45
CA ASP A 85 -35.30 12.33 26.19
C ASP A 85 -35.41 13.32 25.03
N ALA A 86 -34.41 14.20 24.85
CA ALA A 86 -34.37 15.13 23.72
C ALA A 86 -34.22 14.40 22.37
N ILE A 87 -33.35 13.38 22.31
CA ILE A 87 -33.13 12.58 21.09
C ILE A 87 -34.35 11.69 20.79
N ARG A 88 -34.95 11.08 21.82
CA ARG A 88 -36.21 10.32 21.69
C ARG A 88 -37.32 11.17 21.09
N LYS A 89 -37.45 12.43 21.52
CA LYS A 89 -38.52 13.33 21.07
C LYS A 89 -38.37 13.73 19.60
N GLU A 90 -37.14 13.89 19.12
CA GLU A 90 -36.86 14.30 17.74
C GLU A 90 -37.01 13.12 16.74
N ILE A 91 -36.60 11.92 17.14
CA ILE A 91 -36.75 10.70 16.33
C ILE A 91 -38.22 10.26 16.28
N SER A 92 -38.94 10.30 17.41
CA SER A 92 -40.38 9.97 17.42
C SER A 92 -41.21 10.99 16.64
N GLY A 93 -40.84 12.28 16.66
CA GLY A 93 -41.48 13.31 15.85
C GLY A 93 -41.27 13.11 14.35
N SER A 94 -40.02 12.92 13.91
CA SER A 94 -39.70 12.76 12.47
C SER A 94 -40.24 11.45 11.86
N LEU A 95 -40.23 10.37 12.64
CA LEU A 95 -40.84 9.10 12.24
C LEU A 95 -42.36 9.20 12.14
N TRP A 96 -42.99 9.92 13.08
CA TRP A 96 -44.44 10.15 13.08
C TRP A 96 -44.89 11.02 11.91
N ASP A 97 -44.15 12.08 11.61
CA ASP A 97 -44.42 12.94 10.45
C ASP A 97 -44.26 12.17 9.14
N SER A 98 -43.32 11.23 9.06
CA SER A 98 -43.14 10.35 7.89
C SER A 98 -44.24 9.29 7.74
N VAL A 99 -44.75 8.74 8.85
CA VAL A 99 -45.86 7.77 8.84
C VAL A 99 -47.19 8.46 8.50
N LYS A 100 -47.46 9.65 9.06
CA LYS A 100 -48.65 10.45 8.76
C LYS A 100 -48.73 10.92 7.31
N THR A 101 -47.59 11.14 6.68
CA THR A 101 -47.52 11.65 5.30
C THR A 101 -47.39 10.54 4.25
N ALA A 102 -47.29 9.27 4.67
CA ALA A 102 -47.24 8.13 3.76
C ALA A 102 -48.61 7.90 3.09
N PRO A 103 -48.69 7.88 1.75
CA PRO A 103 -49.96 7.73 0.99
C PRO A 103 -50.67 6.38 1.15
N ASN A 104 -50.15 5.51 2.01
CA ASN A 104 -50.54 4.13 2.20
C ASN A 104 -50.93 3.84 3.65
N ILE A 105 -51.02 4.86 4.52
CA ILE A 105 -51.58 4.66 5.86
C ILE A 105 -53.05 4.26 5.77
N ASP A 106 -53.83 4.89 4.90
CA ASP A 106 -55.22 4.50 4.58
C ASP A 106 -55.31 3.06 4.05
N THR A 107 -54.32 2.63 3.26
CA THR A 107 -54.23 1.26 2.74
C THR A 107 -53.89 0.23 3.82
N VAL A 108 -53.04 0.59 4.79
CA VAL A 108 -52.71 -0.27 5.94
C VAL A 108 -53.90 -0.35 6.90
N TYR A 109 -54.61 0.77 7.13
CA TYR A 109 -55.86 0.81 7.91
C TYR A 109 -56.94 -0.08 7.29
N LYS A 110 -57.13 0.01 5.97
CA LYS A 110 -58.10 -0.81 5.23
C LYS A 110 -57.77 -2.30 5.28
N ASN A 111 -56.50 -2.67 5.05
CA ASN A 111 -56.08 -4.08 5.04
C ASN A 111 -56.18 -4.77 6.41
N LEU A 112 -55.93 -4.06 7.51
CA LEU A 112 -56.06 -4.61 8.87
C LEU A 112 -57.53 -4.79 9.27
N PHE A 113 -58.43 -3.89 8.83
CA PHE A 113 -59.86 -4.02 9.05
C PHE A 113 -60.46 -5.18 8.25
N ASP A 114 -60.09 -5.32 6.97
CA ASP A 114 -60.51 -6.43 6.11
C ASP A 114 -60.04 -7.80 6.64
N GLN A 115 -58.93 -7.85 7.39
CA GLN A 115 -58.45 -9.05 8.08
C GLN A 115 -59.14 -9.33 9.41
N ALA A 116 -59.59 -8.30 10.15
CA ALA A 116 -60.24 -8.45 11.44
C ALA A 116 -61.76 -8.69 11.33
N PHE A 117 -62.40 -8.06 10.35
CA PHE A 117 -63.84 -8.11 10.07
C PHE A 117 -64.06 -8.27 8.57
N GLY A 118 -63.67 -9.43 8.03
CA GLY A 118 -63.77 -9.69 6.59
C GLY A 118 -65.19 -9.55 6.03
N GLU A 119 -65.31 -9.46 4.69
CA GLU A 119 -66.57 -9.24 3.96
C GLU A 119 -67.73 -10.11 4.47
N ALA A 120 -67.45 -11.37 4.80
CA ALA A 120 -68.44 -12.32 5.33
C ALA A 120 -69.10 -11.90 6.66
N TRP A 121 -68.38 -11.22 7.56
CA TRP A 121 -68.93 -10.76 8.85
C TRP A 121 -69.82 -9.51 8.67
N MET A 122 -69.40 -8.60 7.80
CA MET A 122 -70.19 -7.40 7.46
C MET A 122 -71.46 -7.78 6.70
N ASP A 123 -71.37 -8.74 5.77
CA ASP A 123 -72.53 -9.27 5.06
C ASP A 123 -73.45 -10.06 5.98
N SER A 124 -72.92 -10.86 6.91
CA SER A 124 -73.70 -11.54 7.95
C SER A 124 -74.47 -10.56 8.85
N THR A 125 -73.84 -9.45 9.24
CA THR A 125 -74.47 -8.45 10.12
C THR A 125 -75.52 -7.65 9.36
N ARG A 126 -75.24 -7.29 8.10
CA ARG A 126 -76.20 -6.63 7.21
C ARG A 126 -77.41 -7.54 6.93
N GLN A 127 -77.16 -8.82 6.66
CA GLN A 127 -78.21 -9.81 6.44
C GLN A 127 -79.05 -10.03 7.70
N ALA A 128 -78.44 -10.08 8.89
CA ALA A 128 -79.20 -10.19 10.15
C ALA A 128 -80.13 -8.98 10.41
N ILE A 129 -79.70 -7.77 10.03
CA ILE A 129 -80.53 -6.56 10.11
C ILE A 129 -81.65 -6.60 9.06
N ILE A 130 -81.35 -7.01 7.83
CA ILE A 130 -82.35 -7.21 6.77
C ILE A 130 -83.37 -8.27 7.19
N ASP A 131 -82.93 -9.40 7.73
CA ASP A 131 -83.80 -10.48 8.21
C ASP A 131 -84.68 -10.01 9.38
N SER A 132 -84.18 -9.12 10.24
CA SER A 132 -84.98 -8.48 11.29
C SER A 132 -86.05 -7.52 10.74
N LEU A 133 -85.78 -6.86 9.61
CA LEU A 133 -86.75 -6.01 8.90
C LEU A 133 -87.82 -6.82 8.15
N TYR A 134 -87.54 -8.10 7.86
CA TYR A 134 -88.45 -9.05 7.19
C TYR A 134 -89.11 -10.07 8.14
N ALA A 135 -88.84 -10.04 9.45
CA ALA A 135 -89.44 -10.95 10.41
C ALA A 135 -90.97 -10.74 10.52
N GLU A 136 -91.76 -11.80 10.25
CA GLU A 136 -93.25 -11.77 10.23
C GLU A 136 -93.87 -11.17 11.51
N SER A 137 -93.25 -11.40 12.67
CA SER A 137 -93.77 -10.91 13.96
C SER A 137 -93.70 -9.39 14.15
N TYR A 138 -92.83 -8.69 13.42
CA TYR A 138 -92.75 -7.23 13.47
C TYR A 138 -93.74 -6.58 12.50
N MET A 139 -93.94 -7.21 11.33
CA MET A 139 -94.81 -6.73 10.26
C MET A 139 -96.30 -6.87 10.57
N ASP A 140 -96.72 -7.85 11.37
CA ASP A 140 -98.12 -7.95 11.83
C ASP A 140 -98.50 -6.80 12.78
N SER A 141 -97.54 -6.25 13.53
CA SER A 141 -97.79 -5.10 14.42
C SER A 141 -97.87 -3.77 13.67
N VAL A 142 -97.17 -3.63 12.54
CA VAL A 142 -97.11 -2.39 11.75
C VAL A 142 -98.21 -2.35 10.66
N ASN A 143 -98.57 -3.50 10.08
CA ASN A 143 -99.68 -3.58 9.11
C ASN A 143 -101.07 -3.68 9.78
N GLY A 144 -101.14 -4.04 11.06
CA GLY A 144 -102.41 -4.19 11.78
C GLY A 144 -103.10 -2.88 12.17
N ASP A 145 -102.35 -1.80 12.35
CA ASP A 145 -102.87 -0.50 12.77
C ASP A 145 -102.97 0.52 11.62
N LEU A 146 -103.67 1.63 11.91
CA LEU A 146 -104.15 2.73 11.05
C LEU A 146 -103.27 3.15 9.83
N PHE A 147 -101.97 2.87 9.85
CA PHE A 147 -101.00 3.14 8.79
C PHE A 147 -101.15 2.27 7.54
N GLY A 148 -101.49 0.98 7.66
CA GLY A 148 -101.64 0.07 6.52
C GLY A 148 -102.84 0.38 5.62
N LYS A 149 -103.82 1.14 6.12
CA LYS A 149 -104.99 1.60 5.35
C LYS A 149 -104.78 2.97 4.68
N ALA A 150 -103.81 3.76 5.14
CA ALA A 150 -103.55 5.12 4.67
C ALA A 150 -102.53 5.18 3.53
N PHE A 151 -101.60 4.22 3.46
CA PHE A 151 -100.56 4.15 2.45
C PHE A 151 -100.51 2.74 1.87
N GLY A 152 -100.70 2.62 0.55
CA GLY A 152 -100.77 1.33 -0.13
C GLY A 152 -99.46 0.53 -0.04
N LYS A 153 -99.57 -0.80 -0.27
CA LYS A 153 -98.46 -1.76 -0.25
C LYS A 153 -97.21 -1.27 -1.00
N GLU A 154 -97.42 -0.64 -2.16
CA GLU A 154 -96.35 -0.10 -3.00
C GLU A 154 -95.54 1.04 -2.35
N TRP A 155 -96.16 1.87 -1.51
CA TRP A 155 -95.46 2.95 -0.81
C TRP A 155 -94.58 2.41 0.32
N MET A 156 -95.07 1.42 1.07
CA MET A 156 -94.31 0.76 2.12
C MET A 156 -93.11 -0.01 1.56
N ASP A 157 -93.30 -0.66 0.40
CA ASP A 157 -92.21 -1.33 -0.30
C ASP A 157 -91.16 -0.31 -0.82
N SER A 158 -91.58 0.89 -1.25
CA SER A 158 -90.66 1.97 -1.64
C SER A 158 -89.84 2.55 -0.48
N VAL A 159 -90.45 2.78 0.68
CA VAL A 159 -89.73 3.26 1.88
C VAL A 159 -88.75 2.20 2.38
N ARG A 160 -89.16 0.92 2.35
CA ARG A 160 -88.29 -0.21 2.69
C ARG A 160 -87.09 -0.31 1.76
N GLN A 161 -87.31 -0.21 0.44
CA GLN A 161 -86.23 -0.24 -0.54
C GLN A 161 -85.27 0.94 -0.32
N THR A 162 -85.79 2.14 -0.03
CA THR A 162 -84.96 3.32 0.26
C THR A 162 -84.10 3.14 1.52
N LEU A 163 -84.64 2.49 2.56
CA LEU A 163 -83.91 2.16 3.79
C LEU A 163 -82.83 1.09 3.55
N ILE A 164 -83.13 0.07 2.76
CA ILE A 164 -82.15 -0.95 2.35
C ILE A 164 -81.05 -0.29 1.51
N ASP A 165 -81.41 0.51 0.51
CA ASP A 165 -80.46 1.25 -0.33
C ASP A 165 -79.58 2.20 0.50
N SER A 166 -80.10 2.75 1.62
CA SER A 166 -79.32 3.55 2.57
C SER A 166 -78.34 2.74 3.43
N LEU A 167 -78.65 1.47 3.75
CA LEU A 167 -77.74 0.55 4.46
C LEU A 167 -76.59 0.05 3.56
N TYR A 168 -76.79 0.13 2.25
CA TYR A 168 -75.76 -0.12 1.24
C TYR A 168 -75.10 1.18 0.71
N ALA A 169 -75.52 2.36 1.19
CA ALA A 169 -74.92 3.63 0.79
C ALA A 169 -73.59 3.87 1.50
N GLU A 170 -72.59 4.31 0.72
CA GLU A 170 -71.21 4.57 1.16
C GLU A 170 -71.14 5.45 2.43
N SER A 171 -72.00 6.46 2.52
CA SER A 171 -72.02 7.42 3.64
C SER A 171 -72.55 6.87 4.97
N TYR A 172 -73.43 5.85 4.95
CA TYR A 172 -73.91 5.21 6.17
C TYR A 172 -72.87 4.23 6.73
N VAL A 173 -72.25 3.47 5.82
CA VAL A 173 -71.10 2.61 6.14
C VAL A 173 -70.01 3.45 6.78
N ASP A 174 -69.64 4.60 6.21
CA ASP A 174 -68.66 5.53 6.78
C ASP A 174 -69.01 6.00 8.20
N SER A 175 -70.29 6.27 8.49
CA SER A 175 -70.73 6.75 9.80
C SER A 175 -70.71 5.67 10.90
N VAL A 176 -71.07 4.43 10.55
CA VAL A 176 -71.03 3.27 11.45
C VAL A 176 -69.60 2.78 11.62
N TYR A 177 -68.81 2.83 10.54
CA TYR A 177 -67.36 2.60 10.53
C TYR A 177 -66.68 3.53 11.51
N LYS A 178 -66.96 4.84 11.42
CA LYS A 178 -66.37 5.84 12.31
C LYS A 178 -66.79 5.68 13.78
N ASN A 179 -68.09 5.54 14.05
CA ASN A 179 -68.58 5.49 15.45
C ASN A 179 -68.24 4.16 16.17
N SER A 180 -68.28 3.04 15.46
CA SER A 180 -67.95 1.73 16.06
C SER A 180 -66.44 1.58 16.26
N PHE A 181 -65.64 2.16 15.35
CA PHE A 181 -64.18 2.13 15.42
C PHE A 181 -63.63 3.10 16.47
N ASP A 182 -64.16 4.32 16.57
CA ASP A 182 -63.79 5.28 17.63
C ASP A 182 -64.11 4.72 19.04
N SER A 183 -65.12 3.84 19.14
CA SER A 183 -65.52 3.18 20.38
C SER A 183 -64.70 1.92 20.70
N ALA A 184 -64.28 1.14 19.68
CA ALA A 184 -63.51 -0.10 19.84
C ALA A 184 -61.99 0.12 19.89
N PHE A 185 -61.50 1.17 19.23
CA PHE A 185 -60.09 1.54 19.10
C PHE A 185 -59.88 3.00 19.53
N SER A 186 -60.26 3.30 20.78
CA SER A 186 -59.97 4.59 21.41
C SER A 186 -58.48 4.98 21.29
N GLU A 187 -58.16 6.27 21.41
CA GLU A 187 -56.77 6.78 21.47
C GLU A 187 -55.88 5.93 22.39
N ALA A 188 -56.45 5.36 23.47
CA ALA A 188 -55.76 4.48 24.41
C ALA A 188 -55.26 3.15 23.81
N TRP A 189 -55.96 2.56 22.83
CA TRP A 189 -55.50 1.32 22.19
C TRP A 189 -54.39 1.60 21.18
N ILE A 190 -54.50 2.67 20.39
CA ILE A 190 -53.42 3.14 19.51
C ILE A 190 -52.20 3.54 20.34
N ASP A 191 -52.41 4.17 21.50
CA ASP A 191 -51.33 4.45 22.44
C ASP A 191 -50.71 3.20 23.04
N SER A 192 -51.49 2.15 23.28
CA SER A 192 -50.98 0.87 23.77
C SER A 192 -50.22 0.09 22.69
N ALA A 193 -50.69 0.10 21.43
CA ALA A 193 -49.98 -0.48 20.29
C ALA A 193 -48.71 0.31 19.95
N ARG A 194 -48.75 1.65 20.06
CA ARG A 194 -47.58 2.55 20.00
C ARG A 194 -46.59 2.21 21.09
N GLN A 195 -47.06 2.02 22.32
CA GLN A 195 -46.21 1.67 23.45
C GLN A 195 -45.60 0.27 23.27
N ALA A 196 -46.37 -0.71 22.81
CA ALA A 196 -45.87 -2.06 22.52
C ALA A 196 -44.88 -2.09 21.33
N LEU A 197 -45.07 -1.26 20.30
CA LEU A 197 -44.11 -1.11 19.19
C LEU A 197 -42.84 -0.38 19.64
N ILE A 198 -42.96 0.66 20.46
CA ILE A 198 -41.83 1.35 21.09
C ILE A 198 -41.09 0.40 22.03
N ASP A 199 -41.79 -0.42 22.79
CA ASP A 199 -41.19 -1.38 23.71
C ASP A 199 -40.56 -2.55 22.95
N SER A 200 -41.17 -3.00 21.84
CA SER A 200 -40.55 -3.95 20.91
C SER A 200 -39.33 -3.37 20.18
N LEU A 201 -39.28 -2.06 19.89
CA LEU A 201 -38.09 -1.37 19.35
C LEU A 201 -37.02 -1.10 20.41
N LYS A 202 -37.41 -0.95 21.68
CA LYS A 202 -36.47 -0.92 22.82
C LYS A 202 -35.89 -2.30 23.12
N GLU A 203 -36.70 -3.36 22.98
CA GLU A 203 -36.29 -4.76 23.17
C GLU A 203 -35.53 -5.31 21.95
N ALA A 204 -35.88 -4.88 20.73
CA ALA A 204 -35.17 -5.24 19.50
C ALA A 204 -33.89 -4.40 19.35
N ASP A 205 -32.90 -4.73 20.17
CA ASP A 205 -31.47 -4.52 19.93
C ASP A 205 -31.12 -3.08 19.51
N TYR A 206 -31.59 -2.12 20.32
CA TYR A 206 -31.21 -0.70 20.25
C TYR A 206 -29.68 -0.55 20.15
N ASP A 207 -28.93 -1.39 20.88
CA ASP A 207 -27.47 -1.45 20.83
C ASP A 207 -26.97 -1.89 19.45
N SER A 208 -27.59 -2.88 18.80
CA SER A 208 -27.23 -3.30 17.43
C SER A 208 -27.54 -2.27 16.37
N LEU A 209 -28.67 -1.55 16.47
CA LEU A 209 -28.98 -0.48 15.50
C LEU A 209 -28.11 0.76 15.75
N TYR A 210 -27.89 1.13 17.01
CA TYR A 210 -26.98 2.20 17.41
C TYR A 210 -25.55 1.90 16.95
N ASN A 211 -25.03 0.71 17.25
CA ASN A 211 -23.70 0.28 16.82
C ASN A 211 -23.60 0.27 15.29
N LYS A 212 -24.60 -0.25 14.56
CA LYS A 212 -24.58 -0.26 13.08
C LYS A 212 -24.60 1.13 12.46
N LEU A 213 -25.40 2.06 13.01
CA LEU A 213 -25.50 3.42 12.48
C LEU A 213 -24.28 4.27 12.86
N TYR A 214 -23.80 4.11 14.10
CA TYR A 214 -22.55 4.70 14.59
C TYR A 214 -21.37 4.20 13.74
N ASP A 215 -21.19 2.90 13.61
CA ASP A 215 -20.12 2.29 12.80
C ASP A 215 -20.21 2.71 11.33
N SER A 216 -21.41 2.88 10.76
CA SER A 216 -21.56 3.25 9.36
C SER A 216 -21.32 4.74 9.10
N VAL A 217 -21.91 5.64 9.89
CA VAL A 217 -21.91 7.08 9.59
C VAL A 217 -20.73 7.78 10.25
N TYR A 218 -20.41 7.44 11.51
CA TYR A 218 -19.26 8.01 12.21
C TYR A 218 -17.95 7.53 11.58
N SER A 219 -17.83 6.25 11.25
CA SER A 219 -16.61 5.76 10.58
C SER A 219 -16.41 6.43 9.22
N ASP A 220 -17.46 6.66 8.44
CA ASP A 220 -17.32 7.33 7.14
C ASP A 220 -16.92 8.81 7.30
N ILE A 221 -17.60 9.57 8.15
CA ILE A 221 -17.27 10.99 8.41
C ILE A 221 -15.87 11.13 9.02
N TYR A 222 -15.53 10.28 9.99
CA TYR A 222 -14.20 10.28 10.60
C TYR A 222 -13.12 9.95 9.56
N ARG A 223 -13.30 8.87 8.78
CA ARG A 223 -12.38 8.49 7.70
C ARG A 223 -12.13 9.63 6.72
N GLN A 224 -13.20 10.26 6.25
CA GLN A 224 -13.12 11.41 5.34
C GLN A 224 -12.43 12.60 5.99
N SER A 225 -12.65 12.84 7.29
CA SER A 225 -12.02 13.96 8.00
C SER A 225 -10.51 13.77 8.24
N VAL A 226 -10.05 12.53 8.43
CA VAL A 226 -8.61 12.20 8.58
C VAL A 226 -7.88 12.34 7.25
N ILE A 227 -8.46 11.80 6.16
CA ILE A 227 -7.77 11.71 4.87
C ILE A 227 -7.86 12.97 4.01
N ARG A 228 -8.87 13.83 4.21
CA ARG A 228 -9.07 15.05 3.39
C ARG A 228 -7.91 16.03 3.40
N THR A 229 -7.06 15.98 4.43
CA THR A 229 -5.89 16.88 4.55
C THR A 229 -4.61 16.23 4.04
N LEU A 230 -4.65 14.94 3.71
CA LEU A 230 -3.50 14.18 3.26
C LEU A 230 -3.42 14.18 1.74
N TYR A 231 -2.23 14.46 1.23
CA TYR A 231 -1.89 14.38 -0.17
C TYR A 231 -0.65 13.53 -0.34
N ALA A 232 -0.56 12.81 -1.44
CA ALA A 232 0.65 12.09 -1.80
C ALA A 232 1.06 12.41 -3.24
N LYS A 233 2.36 12.34 -3.50
CA LYS A 233 2.97 12.52 -4.81
C LYS A 233 4.06 11.48 -5.02
N ASP A 234 3.97 10.79 -6.15
CA ASP A 234 5.02 9.89 -6.64
C ASP A 234 5.93 10.61 -7.63
N ASP A 235 7.18 10.78 -7.22
CA ASP A 235 8.28 11.37 -8.01
C ASP A 235 9.37 10.31 -8.29
N GLY A 236 9.02 9.02 -8.23
CA GLY A 236 9.94 7.94 -8.56
C GLY A 236 10.32 7.89 -10.03
N MET A 237 11.55 7.46 -10.31
CA MET A 237 12.07 7.33 -11.68
C MET A 237 11.17 6.45 -12.57
N ASP A 238 11.03 6.84 -13.84
CA ASP A 238 10.26 6.10 -14.84
C ASP A 238 11.09 5.00 -15.51
N GLU A 239 12.41 5.16 -15.55
CA GLU A 239 13.35 4.27 -16.23
C GLU A 239 14.14 3.45 -15.19
N ILE A 240 13.91 2.15 -15.16
CA ILE A 240 14.46 1.21 -14.17
C ILE A 240 15.50 0.33 -14.86
N TYR A 241 16.75 0.42 -14.44
CA TYR A 241 17.84 -0.35 -15.02
C TYR A 241 18.02 -1.66 -14.25
N GLY A 242 17.61 -2.77 -14.87
CA GLY A 242 17.65 -4.10 -14.26
C GLY A 242 19.03 -4.50 -13.75
N ALA A 243 20.11 -3.97 -14.34
CA ALA A 243 21.48 -4.23 -13.91
C ALA A 243 21.80 -3.70 -12.51
N TYR A 244 21.06 -2.69 -12.03
CA TYR A 244 21.29 -2.01 -10.76
C TYR A 244 20.09 -2.06 -9.83
N ALA A 245 18.98 -2.64 -10.30
CA ALA A 245 17.68 -2.61 -9.65
C ALA A 245 17.72 -3.07 -8.18
N ASN A 246 18.48 -4.13 -7.90
CA ASN A 246 18.68 -4.67 -6.54
C ASN A 246 19.80 -3.98 -5.73
N GLN A 247 20.45 -2.96 -6.31
CA GLN A 247 21.55 -2.20 -5.69
C GLN A 247 21.22 -0.72 -5.48
N TYR A 248 20.00 -0.30 -5.82
CA TYR A 248 19.58 1.08 -5.69
C TYR A 248 19.64 1.62 -4.26
N SER A 249 19.38 0.80 -3.25
CA SER A 249 19.53 1.22 -1.84
C SER A 249 20.96 1.64 -1.51
N LEU A 250 21.95 0.96 -2.07
CA LEU A 250 23.36 1.32 -1.93
C LEU A 250 23.68 2.57 -2.75
N MET A 251 23.20 2.62 -3.99
CA MET A 251 23.45 3.71 -4.93
C MET A 251 22.93 5.06 -4.46
N TYR A 252 21.78 5.05 -3.80
CA TYR A 252 21.13 6.27 -3.34
C TYR A 252 21.35 6.55 -1.85
N LYS A 253 22.00 5.66 -1.08
CA LYS A 253 22.10 5.76 0.39
C LYS A 253 22.36 7.18 0.93
N ASP A 254 23.27 7.91 0.29
CA ASP A 254 23.70 9.26 0.66
C ASP A 254 23.45 10.28 -0.46
N PHE A 255 22.45 10.05 -1.31
CA PHE A 255 22.16 10.91 -2.46
C PHE A 255 21.30 12.11 -2.07
N PRO A 256 21.84 13.34 -2.08
CA PRO A 256 21.09 14.54 -1.72
C PRO A 256 20.25 15.01 -2.90
N ILE A 257 18.99 15.33 -2.64
CA ILE A 257 18.12 16.10 -3.52
C ILE A 257 17.80 17.44 -2.85
N ALA A 258 17.82 18.53 -3.61
CA ALA A 258 17.32 19.80 -3.12
C ALA A 258 15.80 19.75 -3.07
N ASP A 259 15.21 20.20 -1.96
CA ASP A 259 13.77 20.38 -1.88
C ASP A 259 13.31 21.74 -2.43
N GLU A 260 12.02 22.01 -2.36
CA GLU A 260 11.41 23.26 -2.84
C GLU A 260 11.95 24.53 -2.17
N ASN A 261 12.57 24.41 -0.98
CA ASN A 261 13.20 25.50 -0.25
C ASN A 261 14.73 25.56 -0.50
N GLY A 262 15.28 24.60 -1.26
CA GLY A 262 16.71 24.49 -1.53
C GLY A 262 17.50 23.69 -0.48
N ASP A 263 16.84 23.09 0.51
CA ASP A 263 17.49 22.27 1.53
C ASP A 263 17.82 20.87 0.97
N SER A 264 18.98 20.33 1.34
CA SER A 264 19.40 19.00 0.90
C SER A 264 18.74 17.89 1.73
N ILE A 265 18.00 17.02 1.05
CA ILE A 265 17.34 15.84 1.62
C ILE A 265 17.97 14.59 1.04
N ILE A 266 18.29 13.62 1.90
CA ILE A 266 18.83 12.33 1.48
C ILE A 266 17.68 11.40 1.10
N ILE A 267 17.64 10.93 -0.16
CA ILE A 267 16.73 9.86 -0.59
C ILE A 267 17.48 8.54 -0.59
N GLN A 268 16.90 7.47 -0.05
CA GLN A 268 17.57 6.15 0.02
C GLN A 268 17.15 5.19 -1.11
N SER A 269 16.33 5.68 -2.04
CA SER A 269 15.75 4.90 -3.13
C SER A 269 15.39 5.86 -4.28
N PRO A 270 15.48 5.41 -5.56
CA PRO A 270 15.04 6.19 -6.71
C PRO A 270 13.51 6.32 -6.83
N PHE A 271 12.76 5.82 -5.84
CA PHE A 271 11.31 5.83 -5.80
C PHE A 271 10.76 6.54 -4.55
N PRO A 272 11.09 7.84 -4.33
CA PRO A 272 10.55 8.57 -3.19
C PRO A 272 9.04 8.81 -3.37
N ILE A 273 8.29 8.60 -2.29
CA ILE A 273 6.87 8.91 -2.20
C ILE A 273 6.72 10.01 -1.16
N PHE A 274 6.27 11.18 -1.61
CA PHE A 274 6.08 12.36 -0.79
C PHE A 274 4.67 12.38 -0.24
N ILE A 275 4.53 12.54 1.07
CA ILE A 275 3.25 12.65 1.77
C ILE A 275 3.20 14.01 2.45
N TYR A 276 2.10 14.74 2.24
CA TYR A 276 1.87 16.07 2.79
C TYR A 276 0.62 16.05 3.67
N ASP A 277 0.67 16.76 4.80
CA ASP A 277 -0.52 17.05 5.60
C ASP A 277 -0.80 18.56 5.60
N SER A 278 -1.86 18.97 4.91
CA SER A 278 -2.31 20.38 4.78
C SER A 278 -3.39 20.77 5.79
N CYS A 279 -3.48 20.06 6.91
CA CYS A 279 -4.41 20.38 8.00
C CYS A 279 -4.25 21.83 8.48
N ASP A 280 -5.34 22.52 8.89
CA ASP A 280 -5.31 23.94 9.29
C ASP A 280 -5.00 24.09 10.80
N VAL A 281 -4.05 24.97 11.15
CA VAL A 281 -3.52 25.20 12.53
C VAL A 281 -4.64 25.56 13.53
N LEU A 282 -5.74 26.13 13.03
CA LEU A 282 -6.85 26.59 13.86
C LEU A 282 -7.82 25.46 14.26
N SER A 283 -7.64 24.23 13.76
CA SER A 283 -8.44 23.07 14.16
C SER A 283 -7.78 22.29 15.29
N GLU A 284 -8.51 22.05 16.38
CA GLU A 284 -8.05 21.23 17.52
C GLU A 284 -7.73 19.75 17.13
N SER A 285 -8.06 19.34 15.90
CA SER A 285 -7.86 18.00 15.35
C SER A 285 -6.52 17.78 14.60
N CYS A 286 -5.61 18.75 14.62
CA CYS A 286 -4.41 18.73 13.79
C CYS A 286 -3.24 17.95 14.42
N ASN A 287 -3.37 16.62 14.50
CA ASN A 287 -2.35 15.73 15.06
C ASN A 287 -1.46 15.10 13.98
N GLN A 288 -0.26 14.67 14.39
CA GLN A 288 0.59 13.85 13.52
C GLN A 288 -0.10 12.53 13.14
N LYS A 289 0.07 12.09 11.90
CA LYS A 289 -0.59 10.90 11.37
C LYS A 289 0.42 9.83 11.02
N LYS A 290 0.13 8.59 11.42
CA LYS A 290 0.91 7.43 10.98
C LYS A 290 0.46 7.05 9.57
N ILE A 291 1.42 6.95 8.67
CA ILE A 291 1.20 6.67 7.26
C ILE A 291 1.81 5.31 6.93
N MET A 292 1.11 4.54 6.10
CA MET A 292 1.61 3.32 5.48
C MET A 292 1.45 3.42 3.97
N VAL A 293 2.53 3.20 3.25
CA VAL A 293 2.54 3.13 1.79
C VAL A 293 2.85 1.71 1.36
N LYS A 294 2.04 1.18 0.46
CA LYS A 294 2.30 -0.05 -0.28
C LYS A 294 2.68 0.29 -1.71
N THR A 295 3.71 -0.36 -2.25
CA THR A 295 4.10 -0.19 -3.65
C THR A 295 4.67 -1.47 -4.24
N TRP A 296 4.41 -1.70 -5.53
CA TRP A 296 4.92 -2.85 -6.29
C TRP A 296 5.02 -2.50 -7.78
N ILE A 297 5.85 -3.25 -8.49
CA ILE A 297 6.00 -3.16 -9.94
C ILE A 297 5.53 -4.47 -10.55
N SER A 298 4.49 -4.38 -11.38
CA SER A 298 3.81 -5.53 -11.96
C SER A 298 4.78 -6.47 -12.68
N GLY A 299 4.89 -7.69 -12.16
CA GLY A 299 5.71 -8.77 -12.71
C GLY A 299 7.20 -8.75 -12.34
N TYR A 300 7.67 -7.74 -11.59
CA TYR A 300 9.10 -7.60 -11.27
C TYR A 300 9.42 -7.52 -9.79
N THR A 301 8.48 -7.13 -8.93
CA THR A 301 8.70 -7.03 -7.48
C THR A 301 7.51 -7.57 -6.71
N ASP A 302 7.75 -8.01 -5.47
CA ASP A 302 6.68 -8.18 -4.48
C ASP A 302 6.18 -6.80 -4.00
N THR A 303 5.08 -6.80 -3.24
CA THR A 303 4.58 -5.59 -2.58
C THR A 303 5.44 -5.24 -1.38
N ILE A 304 6.04 -4.06 -1.43
CA ILE A 304 6.76 -3.46 -0.30
C ILE A 304 5.82 -2.57 0.48
N THR A 305 6.00 -2.57 1.80
CA THR A 305 5.31 -1.66 2.71
C THR A 305 6.34 -0.78 3.40
N ALA A 306 6.12 0.54 3.37
CA ALA A 306 6.89 1.52 4.13
C ALA A 306 5.95 2.28 5.06
N THR A 307 6.40 2.61 6.28
CA THR A 307 5.62 3.37 7.24
C THR A 307 6.39 4.57 7.76
N GLY A 308 5.70 5.65 8.06
CA GLY A 308 6.28 6.82 8.71
C GLY A 308 5.22 7.65 9.42
N VAL A 309 5.64 8.77 9.99
CA VAL A 309 4.74 9.71 10.66
C VAL A 309 4.89 11.07 9.99
N VAL A 310 3.78 11.62 9.49
CA VAL A 310 3.73 12.98 8.94
C VAL A 310 3.22 13.92 10.03
N LYS A 311 3.97 15.00 10.27
CA LYS A 311 3.54 16.06 11.19
C LYS A 311 2.61 17.05 10.46
N PRO A 312 1.75 17.79 11.17
CA PRO A 312 0.95 18.85 10.57
C PRO A 312 1.81 19.85 9.78
N HIS A 313 1.34 20.29 8.62
CA HIS A 313 2.03 21.22 7.70
C HIS A 313 3.44 20.79 7.30
N SER A 314 3.74 19.50 7.41
CA SER A 314 5.04 18.97 7.06
C SER A 314 4.93 17.96 5.93
N ARG A 315 6.10 17.61 5.40
CA ARG A 315 6.26 16.59 4.38
C ARG A 315 6.98 15.40 4.99
N LEU A 316 6.40 14.21 4.81
CA LEU A 316 7.06 12.94 5.04
C LEU A 316 7.53 12.38 3.71
N ILE A 317 8.75 11.83 3.68
CA ILE A 317 9.29 11.15 2.50
C ILE A 317 9.48 9.70 2.87
N LEU A 318 8.78 8.81 2.16
CA LEU A 318 8.98 7.38 2.27
C LEU A 318 9.77 6.92 1.05
N SER A 319 10.92 6.27 1.29
CA SER A 319 11.82 5.74 0.25
C SER A 319 11.78 4.20 0.27
N PRO A 320 10.68 3.55 -0.16
CA PRO A 320 10.60 2.09 -0.19
C PRO A 320 11.72 1.51 -1.06
N SER A 321 12.38 0.47 -0.54
CA SER A 321 13.42 -0.27 -1.25
C SER A 321 12.83 -1.53 -1.87
N PHE A 322 12.94 -1.66 -3.18
CA PHE A 322 12.42 -2.82 -3.90
C PHE A 322 13.41 -3.98 -3.89
N LYS A 323 12.89 -5.19 -3.74
CA LYS A 323 13.57 -6.42 -4.12
C LYS A 323 13.00 -6.89 -5.46
N PHE A 324 13.79 -6.77 -6.50
CA PHE A 324 13.45 -7.21 -7.84
C PHE A 324 13.72 -8.70 -8.03
N ASN A 325 12.87 -9.34 -8.83
CA ASN A 325 12.99 -10.72 -9.22
C ASN A 325 14.07 -10.87 -10.31
N ASP A 326 15.22 -11.45 -9.95
CA ASP A 326 16.36 -11.65 -10.85
C ASP A 326 15.99 -12.45 -12.11
N ASN A 327 15.16 -13.49 -11.99
CA ASN A 327 14.73 -14.29 -13.15
C ASN A 327 13.88 -13.45 -14.13
N ALA A 328 12.99 -12.61 -13.61
CA ALA A 328 12.16 -11.73 -14.43
C ALA A 328 13.01 -10.65 -15.12
N LEU A 329 13.99 -10.09 -14.41
CA LEU A 329 14.93 -9.11 -14.97
C LEU A 329 15.86 -9.73 -16.02
N TYR A 330 16.39 -10.93 -15.77
CA TYR A 330 17.31 -11.62 -16.68
C TYR A 330 16.62 -12.08 -17.97
N ALA A 331 15.34 -12.44 -17.90
CA ALA A 331 14.55 -12.85 -19.05
C ALA A 331 14.30 -11.71 -20.07
N LEU A 332 14.55 -10.46 -19.70
CA LEU A 332 14.37 -9.32 -20.60
C LEU A 332 15.48 -9.24 -21.64
N SER A 333 15.09 -9.22 -22.91
CA SER A 333 16.01 -9.01 -24.04
C SER A 333 16.00 -7.57 -24.58
N ALA A 334 14.99 -6.78 -24.23
CA ALA A 334 14.77 -5.39 -24.62
C ALA A 334 13.96 -4.66 -23.52
N PRO A 335 13.96 -3.32 -23.50
CA PRO A 335 13.16 -2.54 -22.55
C PRO A 335 11.67 -2.90 -22.64
N LYS A 336 11.00 -2.99 -21.49
CA LYS A 336 9.58 -3.35 -21.41
C LYS A 336 8.83 -2.41 -20.49
N GLN A 337 7.72 -1.86 -20.99
CA GLN A 337 6.80 -1.06 -20.19
C GLN A 337 5.97 -1.96 -19.27
N THR A 338 5.78 -1.53 -18.03
CA THR A 338 4.90 -2.14 -17.01
C THR A 338 4.31 -1.05 -16.12
N LEU A 339 3.57 -1.43 -15.09
CA LEU A 339 2.96 -0.49 -14.14
C LEU A 339 3.65 -0.58 -12.78
N ARG A 340 4.00 0.60 -12.22
CA ARG A 340 4.26 0.79 -10.79
C ARG A 340 2.96 1.19 -10.12
N HIS A 341 2.62 0.52 -9.03
CA HIS A 341 1.42 0.78 -8.26
C HIS A 341 1.79 1.34 -6.90
N ILE A 342 0.98 2.28 -6.41
CA ILE A 342 1.14 2.89 -5.09
C ILE A 342 -0.23 2.96 -4.42
N GLU A 343 -0.26 2.62 -3.14
CA GLU A 343 -1.39 2.83 -2.25
C GLU A 343 -0.89 3.45 -0.94
N ALA A 344 -1.40 4.62 -0.56
CA ALA A 344 -1.08 5.27 0.71
C ALA A 344 -2.29 5.26 1.65
N TYR A 345 -2.02 4.87 2.89
CA TYR A 345 -3.02 4.68 3.92
C TYR A 345 -2.66 5.50 5.17
N ALA A 346 -3.65 6.16 5.75
CA ALA A 346 -3.57 6.67 7.13
C ALA A 346 -3.91 5.54 8.10
N LEU A 347 -3.11 5.39 9.14
CA LEU A 347 -3.26 4.40 10.20
C LEU A 347 -3.65 5.12 11.49
N GLU A 348 -4.92 5.08 11.86
CA GLU A 348 -5.43 5.76 13.05
C GLU A 348 -6.55 4.94 13.67
N ASN A 349 -6.59 4.84 15.00
CA ASN A 349 -7.63 4.11 15.74
C ASN A 349 -7.90 2.69 15.20
N ASN A 350 -6.83 1.93 14.93
CA ASN A 350 -6.86 0.58 14.32
C ASN A 350 -7.52 0.51 12.92
N CYS A 351 -7.80 1.64 12.30
CA CYS A 351 -8.32 1.72 10.94
C CYS A 351 -7.20 1.97 9.93
N LYS A 352 -7.33 1.33 8.76
CA LYS A 352 -6.49 1.57 7.58
C LYS A 352 -7.31 2.31 6.53
N MET A 353 -7.02 3.59 6.33
CA MET A 353 -7.82 4.49 5.49
C MET A 353 -7.05 4.88 4.22
N LEU A 354 -7.48 4.39 3.06
CA LEU A 354 -6.84 4.71 1.78
C LEU A 354 -7.11 6.18 1.43
N PHE A 355 -6.05 6.96 1.21
CA PHE A 355 -6.15 8.37 0.81
C PHE A 355 -5.47 8.68 -0.53
N TYR A 356 -4.62 7.78 -1.02
CA TYR A 356 -3.98 7.91 -2.31
C TYR A 356 -3.82 6.55 -2.96
N THR A 357 -4.11 6.49 -4.26
CA THR A 357 -3.78 5.34 -5.10
C THR A 357 -3.40 5.83 -6.49
N GLU A 358 -2.39 5.21 -7.06
CA GLU A 358 -1.94 5.53 -8.41
C GLU A 358 -1.33 4.29 -9.07
N SER A 359 -1.47 4.22 -10.39
CA SER A 359 -0.75 3.28 -11.23
C SER A 359 -0.11 4.04 -12.39
N LYS A 360 1.22 4.08 -12.44
CA LYS A 360 2.00 4.81 -13.43
C LYS A 360 2.80 3.86 -14.33
N PRO A 361 2.93 4.15 -15.63
CA PRO A 361 3.79 3.39 -16.51
C PRO A 361 5.26 3.61 -16.15
N VAL A 362 6.04 2.52 -16.10
CA VAL A 362 7.50 2.54 -15.93
C VAL A 362 8.14 1.60 -16.96
N THR A 363 9.36 1.91 -17.38
CA THR A 363 10.14 1.10 -18.32
C THR A 363 11.21 0.32 -17.56
N ILE A 364 11.19 -1.02 -17.67
CA ILE A 364 12.25 -1.89 -17.15
C ILE A 364 13.25 -2.21 -18.26
N HIS A 365 14.52 -1.87 -18.04
CA HIS A 365 15.62 -2.22 -18.94
C HIS A 365 16.26 -3.56 -18.58
N PRO A 366 16.76 -4.31 -19.56
CA PRO A 366 17.51 -5.55 -19.33
C PRO A 366 18.71 -5.39 -18.41
N MET A 367 19.07 -6.47 -17.71
CA MET A 367 20.28 -6.53 -16.86
C MET A 367 21.58 -6.40 -17.65
N GLN A 368 21.53 -6.55 -18.97
CA GLN A 368 22.66 -6.44 -19.87
C GLN A 368 22.87 -5.01 -20.37
N ILE A 369 22.10 -4.02 -19.92
CA ILE A 369 22.29 -2.64 -20.37
C ILE A 369 23.20 -1.88 -19.39
N PHE A 370 24.41 -1.58 -19.83
CA PHE A 370 25.30 -0.62 -19.18
C PHE A 370 24.97 0.79 -19.69
N SER A 371 24.15 1.52 -18.94
CA SER A 371 23.71 2.87 -19.27
C SER A 371 23.97 3.86 -18.15
N THR A 372 23.94 5.13 -18.53
CA THR A 372 24.42 6.27 -17.75
C THR A 372 23.37 7.34 -17.53
N LYS A 373 22.14 7.17 -18.05
CA LYS A 373 21.08 8.18 -17.89
C LYS A 373 20.44 8.02 -16.51
N ALA A 374 20.46 9.10 -15.73
CA ALA A 374 19.75 9.26 -14.46
C ALA A 374 20.27 8.44 -13.24
N ILE A 375 21.55 8.04 -13.24
CA ILE A 375 22.18 7.31 -12.13
C ILE A 375 23.35 8.11 -11.51
N PRO A 376 23.44 8.22 -10.17
CA PRO A 376 24.58 8.81 -9.46
C PRO A 376 25.88 8.00 -9.67
N ASP A 377 26.99 8.69 -9.97
CA ASP A 377 28.33 8.16 -10.28
C ASP A 377 28.36 6.75 -10.92
N LYS A 378 27.99 6.72 -12.20
CA LYS A 378 27.91 5.53 -13.07
C LYS A 378 29.15 4.62 -13.09
N ARG A 379 30.34 5.14 -12.79
CA ARG A 379 31.63 4.48 -13.05
C ARG A 379 31.81 3.24 -12.17
N LEU A 380 31.27 3.28 -10.95
CA LEU A 380 31.44 2.23 -9.94
C LEU A 380 30.59 0.99 -10.24
N TRP A 381 29.51 1.13 -11.02
CA TRP A 381 28.50 0.08 -11.16
C TRP A 381 28.83 -1.03 -12.15
N ILE A 382 29.97 -0.94 -12.85
CA ILE A 382 30.46 -2.03 -13.70
C ILE A 382 30.70 -3.34 -12.91
N GLY A 383 30.94 -3.23 -11.60
CA GLY A 383 31.10 -4.39 -10.71
C GLY A 383 29.89 -5.34 -10.67
N ALA A 384 28.73 -4.90 -11.15
CA ALA A 384 27.53 -5.74 -11.31
C ALA A 384 27.69 -6.83 -12.39
N TRP A 385 28.57 -6.63 -13.39
CA TRP A 385 28.87 -7.62 -14.44
C TRP A 385 30.09 -8.49 -14.15
N VAL A 386 30.86 -8.17 -13.11
CA VAL A 386 32.02 -8.97 -12.70
C VAL A 386 31.50 -10.11 -11.82
N THR A 387 31.38 -11.32 -12.37
CA THR A 387 30.74 -12.48 -11.73
C THR A 387 31.75 -13.56 -11.36
N PRO A 388 32.63 -13.34 -10.36
CA PRO A 388 33.75 -14.25 -10.05
C PRO A 388 33.29 -15.63 -9.56
N MET A 389 32.10 -15.71 -8.95
CA MET A 389 31.57 -16.94 -8.36
C MET A 389 30.80 -17.82 -9.35
N ALA A 390 30.67 -17.43 -10.62
CA ALA A 390 29.97 -18.23 -11.62
C ALA A 390 30.72 -19.53 -11.94
N ASP A 391 30.00 -20.64 -12.15
CA ASP A 391 30.57 -21.94 -12.48
C ASP A 391 31.49 -21.91 -13.71
N SER A 392 31.14 -21.07 -14.70
CA SER A 392 31.96 -20.87 -15.89
C SER A 392 33.34 -20.28 -15.57
N ILE A 393 33.43 -19.43 -14.53
CA ILE A 393 34.69 -18.85 -14.06
C ILE A 393 35.49 -19.87 -13.28
N THR A 394 34.85 -20.65 -12.40
CA THR A 394 35.52 -21.75 -11.66
C THR A 394 36.19 -22.74 -12.63
N LYS A 395 35.50 -23.13 -13.71
CA LYS A 395 36.08 -24.00 -14.76
C LYS A 395 37.30 -23.39 -15.45
N ILE A 396 37.32 -22.07 -15.65
CA ILE A 396 38.50 -21.37 -16.20
C ILE A 396 39.65 -21.43 -15.21
N VAL A 397 39.39 -21.18 -13.93
CA VAL A 397 40.42 -21.26 -12.88
C VAL A 397 41.05 -22.66 -12.80
N ASP A 398 40.24 -23.72 -12.95
CA ASP A 398 40.75 -25.10 -13.01
C ASP A 398 41.68 -25.34 -14.22
N GLU A 399 41.40 -24.70 -15.36
CA GLU A 399 42.27 -24.76 -16.55
C GLU A 399 43.53 -23.91 -16.39
N VAL A 400 43.43 -22.76 -15.72
CA VAL A 400 44.56 -21.90 -15.39
C VAL A 400 45.53 -22.63 -14.46
N ALA A 401 45.02 -23.32 -13.44
CA ALA A 401 45.82 -24.13 -12.52
C ALA A 401 46.69 -25.15 -13.29
N LYS A 402 46.15 -25.81 -14.31
CA LYS A 402 46.89 -26.80 -15.13
C LYS A 402 48.06 -26.22 -15.92
N LYS A 403 48.08 -24.91 -16.16
CA LYS A 403 49.21 -24.21 -16.81
C LYS A 403 50.28 -23.77 -15.82
N LEU A 404 50.02 -23.83 -14.52
CA LEU A 404 50.91 -23.35 -13.48
C LEU A 404 51.77 -24.48 -12.92
N PRO A 405 52.96 -24.15 -12.38
CA PRO A 405 53.86 -25.15 -11.79
C PRO A 405 53.16 -25.99 -10.73
N ASN A 406 53.24 -27.31 -10.89
CA ASN A 406 52.61 -28.30 -10.00
C ASN A 406 51.08 -28.18 -9.86
N GLY A 407 50.40 -27.43 -10.73
CA GLY A 407 48.97 -27.18 -10.59
C GLY A 407 48.60 -26.19 -9.48
N GLU A 408 49.59 -25.52 -8.86
CA GLU A 408 49.36 -24.64 -7.72
C GLU A 408 48.96 -23.24 -8.16
N LEU A 409 47.93 -22.67 -7.52
CA LEU A 409 47.50 -21.28 -7.72
C LEU A 409 48.12 -20.39 -6.64
N LYS A 410 49.30 -19.85 -6.91
CA LYS A 410 49.99 -18.90 -6.02
C LYS A 410 49.80 -17.47 -6.50
N VAL A 411 48.80 -16.80 -5.92
CA VAL A 411 48.60 -15.35 -6.06
C VAL A 411 49.24 -14.65 -4.86
N TYR A 412 49.99 -13.58 -5.11
CA TYR A 412 50.74 -12.84 -4.10
C TYR A 412 51.71 -13.68 -3.25
N GLN A 413 52.19 -14.78 -3.85
CA GLN A 413 53.13 -15.73 -3.29
C GLN A 413 54.07 -16.18 -4.39
N LYS A 414 55.35 -16.38 -4.08
CA LYS A 414 56.34 -16.81 -5.08
C LYS A 414 56.19 -18.30 -5.41
N TYR A 415 56.33 -18.65 -6.69
CA TYR A 415 56.72 -20.02 -7.05
C TYR A 415 58.23 -20.18 -6.80
N GLY A 416 58.70 -21.41 -6.62
CA GLY A 416 60.13 -21.66 -6.31
C GLY A 416 61.10 -21.16 -7.39
N GLN A 417 60.60 -20.93 -8.60
CA GLN A 417 61.33 -20.43 -9.77
C GLN A 417 61.15 -18.93 -10.02
N ASP A 418 60.30 -18.26 -9.24
CA ASP A 418 60.03 -16.83 -9.40
C ASP A 418 60.89 -16.01 -8.46
N GLU A 419 61.54 -14.99 -9.00
CA GLU A 419 62.44 -14.11 -8.25
C GLU A 419 61.67 -13.16 -7.33
N SER A 420 60.43 -12.79 -7.70
CA SER A 420 59.62 -11.79 -7.02
C SER A 420 58.12 -12.16 -6.98
N ILE A 421 57.33 -11.42 -6.19
CA ILE A 421 55.87 -11.63 -6.14
C ILE A 421 55.22 -11.14 -7.44
N GLU A 422 55.73 -10.05 -7.98
CA GLU A 422 55.33 -9.41 -9.24
C GLU A 422 55.46 -10.41 -10.40
N MET A 423 56.60 -11.12 -10.48
CA MET A 423 56.82 -12.17 -11.48
C MET A 423 55.85 -13.35 -11.34
N SER A 424 55.50 -13.73 -10.11
CA SER A 424 54.51 -14.77 -9.84
C SER A 424 53.11 -14.33 -10.29
N THR A 425 52.73 -13.10 -9.96
CA THR A 425 51.46 -12.51 -10.40
C THR A 425 51.40 -12.44 -11.92
N TYR A 426 52.46 -11.96 -12.58
CA TYR A 426 52.58 -11.93 -14.05
C TYR A 426 52.41 -13.32 -14.67
N ARG A 427 53.02 -14.35 -14.07
CA ARG A 427 52.88 -15.75 -14.49
C ARG A 427 51.43 -16.25 -14.41
N VAL A 428 50.71 -15.92 -13.34
CA VAL A 428 49.29 -16.30 -13.18
C VAL A 428 48.42 -15.60 -14.22
N VAL A 429 48.58 -14.28 -14.41
CA VAL A 429 47.80 -13.53 -15.40
C VAL A 429 48.12 -13.97 -16.83
N LYS A 430 49.38 -14.32 -17.13
CA LYS A 430 49.77 -14.95 -18.40
C LYS A 430 49.01 -16.24 -18.64
N ALA A 431 48.89 -17.10 -17.63
CA ALA A 431 48.13 -18.35 -17.75
C ALA A 431 46.64 -18.08 -17.99
N VAL A 432 46.05 -17.08 -17.34
CA VAL A 432 44.66 -16.61 -17.61
C VAL A 432 44.50 -16.19 -19.07
N PHE A 433 45.39 -15.32 -19.56
CA PHE A 433 45.35 -14.86 -20.94
C PHE A 433 45.40 -16.03 -21.94
N GLU A 434 46.35 -16.96 -21.75
CA GLU A 434 46.50 -18.11 -22.64
C GLU A 434 45.28 -19.06 -22.60
N VAL A 435 44.69 -19.30 -21.43
CA VAL A 435 43.45 -20.11 -21.33
C VAL A 435 42.32 -19.42 -22.09
N LEU A 436 42.10 -18.12 -21.87
CA LEU A 436 41.03 -17.38 -22.53
C LEU A 436 41.24 -17.25 -24.03
N GLN A 437 42.49 -17.04 -24.49
CA GLN A 437 42.85 -17.03 -25.91
C GLN A 437 42.60 -18.41 -26.56
N SER A 438 42.92 -19.51 -25.87
CA SER A 438 42.68 -20.87 -26.38
C SER A 438 41.19 -21.21 -26.59
N ARG A 439 40.29 -20.44 -25.97
CA ARG A 439 38.84 -20.58 -26.13
C ARG A 439 38.30 -19.93 -27.41
N ASN A 440 39.18 -19.29 -28.20
CA ASN A 440 38.87 -18.70 -29.50
C ASN A 440 37.73 -17.66 -29.42
N ILE A 441 37.81 -16.79 -28.41
CA ILE A 441 36.84 -15.72 -28.17
C ILE A 441 37.17 -14.56 -29.12
N LYS A 442 36.36 -14.35 -30.16
CA LYS A 442 36.60 -13.30 -31.15
C LYS A 442 36.30 -11.91 -30.58
N TYR A 443 37.19 -10.96 -30.80
CA TYR A 443 36.86 -9.56 -30.57
C TYR A 443 35.90 -9.06 -31.64
N VAL A 444 34.84 -8.37 -31.21
CA VAL A 444 33.90 -7.68 -32.09
C VAL A 444 33.94 -6.21 -31.73
N GLU A 445 34.37 -5.39 -32.67
CA GLU A 445 34.34 -3.94 -32.49
C GLU A 445 32.89 -3.46 -32.49
N ASN A 446 32.52 -2.64 -31.49
CA ASN A 446 31.19 -2.07 -31.39
C ASN A 446 31.27 -0.53 -31.46
N ASN A 447 31.04 0.00 -32.66
CA ASN A 447 31.06 1.44 -32.92
C ASN A 447 29.74 2.14 -32.54
N GLY A 448 28.80 1.43 -31.89
CA GLY A 448 27.48 1.93 -31.58
C GLY A 448 27.04 1.62 -30.15
N ALA A 449 27.43 2.47 -29.20
CA ALA A 449 26.60 2.63 -28.01
C ALA A 449 25.31 3.32 -28.45
N ALA A 450 24.16 2.66 -28.27
CA ALA A 450 22.86 3.28 -28.56
C ALA A 450 22.63 4.45 -27.58
N SER A 451 21.69 5.34 -27.90
CA SER A 451 21.31 6.46 -27.03
C SER A 451 20.84 6.06 -25.62
N LEU A 452 20.58 4.76 -25.41
CA LEU A 452 20.14 4.15 -24.17
C LEU A 452 21.27 3.42 -23.40
N GLY A 453 22.50 3.39 -23.92
CA GLY A 453 23.63 2.67 -23.32
C GLY A 453 24.16 1.53 -24.18
N GLN A 454 25.19 0.86 -23.68
CA GLN A 454 25.84 -0.27 -24.34
C GLN A 454 25.31 -1.58 -23.77
N ARG A 455 24.95 -2.52 -24.64
CA ARG A 455 24.66 -3.88 -24.20
C ARG A 455 25.98 -4.58 -23.83
N VAL A 456 26.00 -5.20 -22.66
CA VAL A 456 27.12 -5.94 -22.08
C VAL A 456 26.65 -7.33 -21.72
N ASN A 457 27.12 -8.32 -22.47
CA ASN A 457 26.97 -9.72 -22.12
C ASN A 457 27.74 -10.04 -20.83
N TYR A 458 27.18 -10.91 -20.00
CA TYR A 458 27.89 -11.44 -18.84
C TYR A 458 29.03 -12.37 -19.27
N PRO A 459 30.05 -12.59 -18.40
CA PRO A 459 31.17 -13.49 -18.70
C PRO A 459 30.75 -14.87 -19.23
N VAL A 460 29.71 -15.48 -18.65
CA VAL A 460 29.16 -16.77 -19.10
C VAL A 460 28.62 -16.72 -20.54
N GLU A 461 28.00 -15.60 -20.92
CA GLU A 461 27.46 -15.40 -22.26
C GLU A 461 28.57 -15.15 -23.28
N THR A 462 29.58 -14.36 -22.93
CA THR A 462 30.79 -14.13 -23.73
C THR A 462 31.51 -15.45 -24.02
N LEU A 463 31.69 -16.28 -22.99
CA LEU A 463 32.30 -17.61 -23.12
C LEU A 463 31.48 -18.55 -24.00
N ARG A 464 30.16 -18.55 -23.86
CA ARG A 464 29.25 -19.40 -24.64
C ARG A 464 29.23 -18.98 -26.11
N LYS A 465 29.15 -17.68 -26.39
CA LYS A 465 29.12 -17.15 -27.76
C LYS A 465 30.50 -17.16 -28.43
N ARG A 466 31.59 -17.23 -27.66
CA ARG A 466 32.98 -17.09 -28.13
C ARG A 466 33.18 -15.81 -28.93
N GLN A 467 32.55 -14.74 -28.48
CA GLN A 467 32.71 -13.41 -29.02
C GLN A 467 32.48 -12.40 -27.90
N GLY A 468 33.20 -11.29 -27.93
CA GLY A 468 33.02 -10.21 -26.96
C GLY A 468 33.52 -8.88 -27.50
N ILE A 469 32.91 -7.81 -27.00
CA ILE A 469 33.39 -6.42 -27.19
C ILE A 469 34.33 -6.04 -26.02
N CYS A 470 34.96 -4.87 -26.04
CA CYS A 470 36.02 -4.49 -25.10
C CYS A 470 35.59 -4.59 -23.62
N ILE A 471 34.43 -4.05 -23.27
CA ILE A 471 33.90 -4.14 -21.90
C ILE A 471 33.54 -5.57 -21.49
N GLU A 472 33.12 -6.42 -22.42
CA GLU A 472 32.73 -7.81 -22.16
C GLU A 472 33.95 -8.70 -21.92
N THR A 473 35.04 -8.48 -22.66
CA THR A 473 36.32 -9.14 -22.39
C THR A 473 36.94 -8.63 -21.10
N ALA A 474 36.81 -7.33 -20.80
CA ALA A 474 37.30 -6.75 -19.56
C ALA A 474 36.61 -7.34 -18.32
N VAL A 475 35.27 -7.39 -18.29
CA VAL A 475 34.55 -7.99 -17.15
C VAL A 475 34.76 -9.50 -17.03
N LEU A 476 35.01 -10.21 -18.14
CA LEU A 476 35.42 -11.62 -18.12
C LEU A 476 36.78 -11.79 -17.44
N PHE A 477 37.79 -11.03 -17.85
CA PHE A 477 39.11 -11.05 -17.20
C PHE A 477 38.99 -10.68 -15.72
N ALA A 478 38.34 -9.56 -15.41
CA ALA A 478 38.16 -9.11 -14.03
C ALA A 478 37.49 -10.18 -13.15
N SER A 479 36.51 -10.92 -13.69
CA SER A 479 35.85 -12.01 -12.96
C SER A 479 36.80 -13.15 -12.64
N VAL A 480 37.68 -13.53 -13.58
CA VAL A 480 38.69 -14.57 -13.37
C VAL A 480 39.75 -14.10 -12.37
N LEU A 481 40.25 -12.87 -12.53
CA LEU A 481 41.27 -12.31 -11.63
C LEU A 481 40.75 -12.17 -10.21
N GLU A 482 39.53 -11.66 -10.02
CA GLU A 482 38.90 -11.57 -8.70
C GLU A 482 38.69 -12.97 -8.10
N ARG A 483 38.27 -13.97 -8.89
CA ARG A 483 38.14 -15.36 -8.41
C ARG A 483 39.47 -15.97 -7.94
N LEU A 484 40.57 -15.58 -8.58
CA LEU A 484 41.93 -15.98 -8.21
C LEU A 484 42.47 -15.25 -6.97
N GLY A 485 41.78 -14.19 -6.51
CA GLY A 485 42.21 -13.37 -5.38
C GLY A 485 43.13 -12.21 -5.77
N LEU A 486 43.22 -11.87 -7.05
CA LEU A 486 43.96 -10.70 -7.51
C LEU A 486 43.13 -9.42 -7.30
N LEU A 487 43.80 -8.35 -6.90
CA LEU A 487 43.20 -7.01 -6.79
C LEU A 487 43.07 -6.42 -8.20
N ALA A 488 41.95 -6.75 -8.86
CA ALA A 488 41.67 -6.39 -10.24
C ALA A 488 41.04 -4.99 -10.39
N TYR A 489 41.34 -4.36 -11.53
CA TYR A 489 40.79 -3.10 -11.97
C TYR A 489 40.15 -3.28 -13.36
N VAL A 490 38.96 -2.71 -13.56
CA VAL A 490 38.44 -2.48 -14.91
C VAL A 490 38.80 -1.04 -15.27
N ILE A 491 39.49 -0.86 -16.40
CA ILE A 491 39.99 0.43 -16.85
C ILE A 491 39.18 0.85 -18.05
N PHE A 492 38.68 2.09 -17.99
CA PHE A 492 38.00 2.74 -19.09
C PHE A 492 38.84 3.90 -19.58
N ILE A 493 39.08 3.91 -20.89
CA ILE A 493 39.56 5.07 -21.64
C ILE A 493 38.47 5.44 -22.66
N PRO A 494 38.54 6.60 -23.33
CA PRO A 494 37.59 6.93 -24.38
C PRO A 494 37.40 5.78 -25.37
N SER A 495 36.15 5.34 -25.56
CA SER A 495 35.73 4.26 -26.47
C SER A 495 36.27 2.85 -26.20
N HIS A 496 37.07 2.62 -25.16
CA HIS A 496 37.73 1.33 -24.95
C HIS A 496 37.84 0.93 -23.47
N ALA A 497 37.91 -0.38 -23.22
CA ALA A 497 38.00 -0.93 -21.88
C ALA A 497 38.91 -2.17 -21.83
N PHE A 498 39.71 -2.26 -20.78
CA PHE A 498 40.63 -3.37 -20.53
C PHE A 498 40.81 -3.57 -19.01
N VAL A 499 41.76 -4.43 -18.62
CA VAL A 499 41.94 -4.82 -17.21
C VAL A 499 43.35 -4.51 -16.74
N GLY A 500 43.43 -4.08 -15.49
CA GLY A 500 44.67 -4.04 -14.74
C GLY A 500 44.60 -4.84 -13.45
N TRP A 501 45.74 -5.02 -12.80
CA TRP A 501 45.85 -5.69 -11.51
C TRP A 501 47.03 -5.14 -10.70
N ILE A 502 46.92 -5.16 -9.38
CA ILE A 502 48.04 -4.84 -8.49
C ILE A 502 49.03 -6.00 -8.51
N GLU A 503 50.30 -5.73 -8.81
CA GLU A 503 51.35 -6.75 -8.90
C GLU A 503 51.72 -7.34 -7.53
N ASN A 504 51.77 -6.49 -6.50
CA ASN A 504 52.14 -6.80 -5.13
C ASN A 504 51.17 -6.10 -4.15
N PRO A 505 50.50 -6.83 -3.23
CA PRO A 505 49.43 -6.26 -2.42
C PRO A 505 49.93 -5.28 -1.35
N LEU A 506 51.25 -5.21 -1.14
CA LEU A 506 51.90 -4.22 -0.25
C LEU A 506 52.29 -2.94 -0.99
N GLY A 507 52.24 -2.93 -2.33
CA GLY A 507 52.51 -1.78 -3.18
C GLY A 507 51.25 -1.31 -3.91
N ASP A 508 51.43 -0.34 -4.79
CA ASP A 508 50.40 0.26 -5.64
C ASP A 508 50.71 0.15 -7.14
N ASP A 509 51.76 -0.60 -7.50
CA ASP A 509 52.15 -0.86 -8.89
C ASP A 509 51.04 -1.60 -9.64
N LEU A 510 50.51 -0.93 -10.66
CA LEU A 510 49.43 -1.40 -11.50
C LEU A 510 49.98 -1.91 -12.83
N SER A 511 49.72 -3.18 -13.11
CA SER A 511 50.01 -3.80 -14.41
C SER A 511 48.74 -3.89 -15.25
N PHE A 512 48.90 -4.08 -16.56
CA PHE A 512 47.80 -4.03 -17.54
C PHE A 512 47.83 -5.20 -18.51
N VAL A 513 46.67 -5.59 -19.00
CA VAL A 513 46.53 -6.51 -20.13
C VAL A 513 45.42 -6.02 -21.06
N GLU A 514 45.75 -5.84 -22.34
CA GLU A 514 44.77 -5.55 -23.38
C GLU A 514 43.91 -6.78 -23.65
N THR A 515 42.72 -6.79 -23.03
CA THR A 515 41.87 -7.99 -22.99
C THR A 515 41.29 -8.38 -24.34
N THR A 516 41.19 -7.47 -25.31
CA THR A 516 40.66 -7.77 -26.64
C THR A 516 41.63 -8.59 -27.51
N MET A 517 42.93 -8.57 -27.18
CA MET A 517 43.97 -9.30 -27.92
C MET A 517 43.88 -10.83 -27.77
N ILE A 518 43.04 -11.35 -26.87
CA ILE A 518 42.69 -12.78 -26.85
C ILE A 518 41.99 -13.26 -28.13
N GLY A 519 41.45 -12.33 -28.93
CA GLY A 519 40.72 -12.63 -30.15
C GLY A 519 41.59 -13.06 -31.34
N ASN A 520 42.91 -13.01 -31.20
CA ASN A 520 43.84 -13.46 -32.23
C ASN A 520 45.03 -14.17 -31.59
N THR A 521 45.27 -15.42 -32.02
CA THR A 521 46.34 -16.29 -31.49
C THR A 521 47.75 -15.87 -31.94
N SER A 522 47.90 -14.90 -32.86
CA SER A 522 49.21 -14.36 -33.21
C SER A 522 49.79 -13.43 -32.14
N TRP A 523 48.94 -12.86 -31.28
CA TRP A 523 49.36 -11.99 -30.19
C TRP A 523 49.81 -12.79 -28.98
N THR A 524 50.95 -12.43 -28.43
CA THR A 524 51.45 -13.00 -27.18
C THR A 524 50.89 -12.25 -25.98
N PHE A 525 51.01 -12.84 -24.78
CA PHE A 525 50.69 -12.13 -23.55
C PHE A 525 51.57 -10.87 -23.37
N TYR A 526 52.83 -10.93 -23.78
CA TYR A 526 53.72 -9.77 -23.72
C TYR A 526 53.19 -8.62 -24.59
N ASP A 527 52.77 -8.91 -25.83
CA ASP A 527 52.18 -7.90 -26.72
C ASP A 527 50.93 -7.27 -26.09
N ALA A 528 50.07 -8.08 -25.47
CA ALA A 528 48.87 -7.59 -24.78
C ALA A 528 49.19 -6.73 -23.56
N VAL A 529 50.27 -7.03 -22.83
CA VAL A 529 50.73 -6.18 -21.71
C VAL A 529 51.27 -4.85 -22.22
N GLN A 530 52.11 -4.88 -23.26
CA GLN A 530 52.64 -3.65 -23.85
C GLN A 530 51.53 -2.75 -24.41
N GLU A 531 50.52 -3.33 -25.06
CA GLU A 531 49.39 -2.57 -25.57
C GLU A 531 48.52 -2.01 -24.44
N GLY A 532 48.32 -2.75 -23.35
CA GLY A 532 47.64 -2.23 -22.15
C GLY A 532 48.38 -1.06 -21.50
N ILE A 533 49.72 -1.14 -21.41
CA ILE A 533 50.58 -0.04 -20.93
C ILE A 533 50.43 1.17 -21.86
N ARG A 534 50.50 0.95 -23.18
CA ARG A 534 50.33 2.01 -24.18
C ARG A 534 48.97 2.69 -24.02
N HIS A 535 47.88 1.93 -23.94
CA HIS A 535 46.54 2.46 -23.73
C HIS A 535 46.38 3.23 -22.41
N TYR A 536 47.07 2.84 -21.35
CA TYR A 536 46.94 3.50 -20.06
C TYR A 536 47.73 4.82 -19.98
N TYR A 537 48.97 4.84 -20.44
CA TYR A 537 49.85 6.02 -20.32
C TYR A 537 49.80 6.95 -21.52
N ASP A 538 49.42 6.44 -22.69
CA ASP A 538 49.26 7.17 -23.93
C ASP A 538 47.90 6.83 -24.59
N PRO A 539 46.77 7.17 -23.93
CA PRO A 539 45.44 6.81 -24.41
C PRO A 539 45.08 7.47 -25.76
N LEU A 540 45.80 8.52 -26.19
CA LEU A 540 45.49 9.30 -27.39
C LEU A 540 46.75 9.81 -28.08
N GLY A 541 47.11 9.19 -29.20
CA GLY A 541 47.96 9.81 -30.22
C GLY A 541 47.23 10.86 -31.06
N ASP A 542 46.15 11.50 -30.57
CA ASP A 542 45.31 12.42 -31.36
C ASP A 542 44.77 13.60 -30.50
N GLU A 543 44.85 14.81 -31.06
CA GLU A 543 44.94 16.12 -30.37
C GLU A 543 43.63 16.68 -29.76
N SER A 544 42.67 15.84 -29.36
CA SER A 544 41.43 16.32 -28.72
C SER A 544 41.15 15.61 -27.40
N TYR A 545 41.89 16.01 -26.35
CA TYR A 545 41.71 15.42 -25.02
C TYR A 545 41.28 16.42 -23.95
N GLU A 546 40.25 16.02 -23.21
CA GLU A 546 40.00 16.46 -21.83
C GLU A 546 40.44 15.35 -20.87
N MET A 547 41.28 15.72 -19.89
CA MET A 547 41.99 14.84 -18.95
C MET A 547 41.08 13.97 -18.04
N ASP A 548 39.78 14.25 -18.02
CA ASP A 548 38.78 13.65 -17.13
C ASP A 548 38.11 12.37 -17.66
N SER A 549 38.54 11.84 -18.81
CA SER A 549 37.82 10.74 -19.49
C SER A 549 38.38 9.33 -19.28
N THR A 550 39.56 9.19 -18.64
CA THR A 550 40.09 7.90 -18.19
C THR A 550 39.72 7.64 -16.74
N PHE A 551 39.18 6.46 -16.43
CA PHE A 551 38.91 6.07 -15.04
C PHE A 551 39.16 4.59 -14.79
N SER A 552 39.75 4.31 -13.64
CA SER A 552 40.08 2.96 -13.18
C SER A 552 39.15 2.57 -12.05
N VAL A 553 38.47 1.43 -12.20
CA VAL A 553 37.50 0.93 -11.22
C VAL A 553 38.10 -0.23 -10.43
N PRO A 554 38.53 -0.01 -9.17
CA PRO A 554 39.03 -1.08 -8.30
C PRO A 554 37.91 -2.02 -7.89
N ILE A 555 37.85 -3.21 -8.49
CA ILE A 555 36.75 -4.17 -8.24
C ILE A 555 36.70 -4.60 -6.77
N TYR A 556 37.86 -4.79 -6.13
CA TYR A 556 37.93 -5.15 -4.72
C TYR A 556 37.31 -4.08 -3.78
N ARG A 557 37.50 -2.79 -4.08
CA ARG A 557 36.86 -1.70 -3.31
C ARG A 557 35.35 -1.69 -3.48
N LEU A 558 34.84 -2.07 -4.65
CA LEU A 558 33.40 -2.21 -4.84
C LEU A 558 32.82 -3.26 -3.89
N ARG A 559 33.54 -4.37 -3.65
CA ARG A 559 33.12 -5.40 -2.69
C ARG A 559 33.12 -4.89 -1.25
N GLU A 560 34.11 -4.09 -0.86
CA GLU A 560 34.13 -3.42 0.45
C GLU A 560 32.94 -2.47 0.65
N LEU A 561 32.46 -1.84 -0.42
CA LEU A 561 31.26 -1.01 -0.42
C LEU A 561 29.95 -1.83 -0.42
N GLY A 562 30.02 -3.16 -0.51
CA GLY A 562 28.85 -4.04 -0.59
C GLY A 562 28.24 -4.17 -1.98
N LEU A 563 28.93 -3.67 -3.02
CA LEU A 563 28.50 -3.81 -4.41
C LEU A 563 28.80 -5.23 -4.90
N MET A 564 27.75 -6.03 -5.05
CA MET A 564 27.86 -7.43 -5.44
C MET A 564 27.58 -7.63 -6.94
N PRO A 565 28.04 -8.74 -7.53
CA PRO A 565 27.64 -9.11 -8.89
C PRO A 565 26.13 -9.32 -8.96
N ASN A 566 25.55 -9.14 -10.16
CA ASN A 566 24.19 -9.54 -10.40
C ASN A 566 24.03 -11.06 -10.28
N ASN A 567 22.93 -11.47 -9.67
CA ASN A 567 22.56 -12.88 -9.59
C ASN A 567 21.94 -13.29 -10.92
N ILE A 568 22.73 -13.93 -11.78
CA ILE A 568 22.30 -14.43 -13.08
C ILE A 568 22.09 -15.96 -13.00
N PRO A 569 20.95 -16.49 -13.49
CA PRO A 569 20.64 -17.93 -13.43
C PRO A 569 21.56 -18.85 -14.23
#